data_AF-A0A0N6ZPI3-F1
#
_entry.id   AF-A0A0N6ZPI3-F1
#
_cell.length_a   1.000
_cell.length_b   1.000
_cell.length_c   1.000
_cell.angle_alpha   90.00
_cell.angle_beta   90.00
_cell.angle_gamma   90.00
#
_symmetry.space_group_name_H-M   'P 1'
#
loop_
_entity.id
_entity.type
_entity.pdbx_description
1 polymer ?
#
loop_
_entity_poly.entity_id
_entity_poly.type
_entity_poly.pdbx_seq_one_letter_code
_entity_poly.pdbx_strand_id
1 'polypeptide(L)'
;MGYRSDWQDGRRAWQRLNGWHNRNPTHPVQRRDDGESALAALKDIHRVRSLLDLAEQNAIITARREGISWAEISTTLHIPRAELEARWADLDTDR
;
A
#
# COMPACT_ATOMS: atom_id res chain seq x y z
N MET A 1 -18.88 21.03 -0.33
CA MET A 1 -18.50 19.62 -0.05
C MET A 1 -16.99 19.54 -0.16
N GLY A 2 -16.28 19.25 0.92
CA GLY A 2 -14.82 19.14 0.88
C GLY A 2 -14.40 17.85 0.17
N TYR A 3 -13.61 17.95 -0.89
CA TYR A 3 -12.94 16.81 -1.50
C TYR A 3 -12.07 16.15 -0.44
N ARG A 4 -12.43 14.93 -0.04
CA ARG A 4 -11.57 14.12 0.83
C ARG A 4 -10.36 13.69 0.00
N SER A 5 -9.18 13.74 0.60
CA SER A 5 -8.00 13.20 -0.07
C SER A 5 -8.04 11.68 -0.04
N ASP A 6 -7.53 11.05 -1.09
CA ASP A 6 -7.47 9.59 -1.20
C ASP A 6 -6.79 8.93 0.01
N TRP A 7 -5.83 9.62 0.64
CA TRP A 7 -5.14 9.18 1.84
C TRP A 7 -6.03 9.15 3.10
N GLN A 8 -6.98 10.08 3.22
CA GLN A 8 -7.95 10.06 4.33
C GLN A 8 -8.87 8.83 4.21
N ASP A 9 -9.31 8.50 2.99
CA ASP A 9 -10.11 7.32 2.74
C ASP A 9 -9.30 6.03 2.93
N GLY A 10 -8.02 6.02 2.54
CA GLY A 10 -7.08 4.94 2.83
C GLY A 10 -6.88 4.70 4.33
N ARG A 11 -6.69 5.76 5.12
CA ARG A 11 -6.56 5.66 6.59
C ARG A 11 -7.82 5.07 7.23
N ARG A 12 -9.01 5.43 6.74
CA ARG A 12 -10.27 4.86 7.23
C ARG A 12 -10.43 3.39 6.84
N ALA A 13 -10.04 3.03 5.62
CA ALA A 13 -9.99 1.63 5.18
C ALA A 13 -9.06 0.82 6.10
N TRP A 14 -7.85 1.32 6.37
CA TRP A 14 -6.93 0.71 7.32
C TRP A 14 -7.54 0.53 8.72
N GLN A 15 -8.23 1.54 9.26
CA GLN A 15 -8.90 1.44 10.56
C GLN A 15 -9.98 0.34 10.58
N ARG A 16 -10.76 0.17 9.50
CA ARG A 16 -11.75 -0.92 9.39
C ARG A 16 -11.11 -2.30 9.35
N LEU A 17 -9.91 -2.41 8.78
CA LEU A 17 -9.15 -3.66 8.76
C LEU A 17 -8.66 -4.11 10.14
N ASN A 18 -8.54 -3.22 11.12
CA ASN A 18 -8.08 -3.56 12.47
C ASN A 18 -8.88 -4.73 13.11
N GLY A 19 -10.19 -4.77 12.92
CA GLY A 19 -10.98 -5.87 13.48
C GLY A 19 -10.74 -7.22 12.77
N TRP A 20 -10.17 -7.24 11.55
CA TRP A 20 -9.86 -8.50 10.82
C TRP A 20 -8.52 -9.09 11.26
N HIS A 21 -7.61 -8.25 11.77
CA HIS A 21 -6.37 -8.69 12.39
C HIS A 21 -6.61 -9.42 13.71
N ASN A 22 -7.55 -8.91 14.52
CA ASN A 22 -7.94 -9.49 15.81
C ASN A 22 -9.10 -10.49 15.66
N ARG A 23 -9.00 -11.49 14.79
CA ARG A 23 -9.93 -12.64 14.82
C ARG A 23 -9.69 -13.43 16.11
N ASN A 24 -10.25 -12.96 17.21
CA ASN A 24 -10.35 -13.75 18.43
C ASN A 24 -11.63 -14.61 18.30
N PRO A 25 -11.51 -15.93 18.07
CA PRO A 25 -12.68 -16.80 17.89
C PRO A 25 -13.55 -16.92 19.16
N THR A 26 -13.06 -16.49 20.32
CA THR A 26 -13.78 -16.58 21.61
C THR A 26 -14.42 -15.26 22.05
N HIS A 27 -14.25 -14.16 21.31
CA HIS A 27 -14.89 -12.88 21.62
C HIS A 27 -16.03 -12.59 20.63
N PRO A 28 -17.31 -12.71 21.05
CA PRO A 28 -18.44 -12.35 20.21
C PRO A 28 -18.57 -10.82 20.17
N VAL A 29 -17.68 -10.14 19.45
CA VAL A 29 -17.78 -8.68 19.25
C VAL A 29 -18.12 -8.39 17.79
N GLN A 30 -19.42 -8.30 17.53
CA GLN A 30 -20.08 -7.34 16.63
C GLN A 30 -19.62 -7.22 15.17
N ARG A 31 -18.92 -8.20 14.61
CA ARG A 31 -18.77 -8.29 13.15
C ARG A 31 -19.60 -9.47 12.66
N ARG A 32 -20.50 -9.22 11.70
CA ARG A 32 -21.06 -10.33 10.93
C ARG A 32 -19.89 -10.89 10.12
N ASP A 33 -19.38 -12.05 10.49
CA ASP A 33 -18.39 -12.78 9.71
C ASP A 33 -19.07 -13.43 8.49
N ASP A 34 -19.80 -12.61 7.73
CA ASP A 34 -20.48 -12.97 6.50
C ASP A 34 -19.65 -12.60 5.27
N GLY A 35 -20.03 -13.19 4.13
CA GLY A 35 -19.30 -13.01 2.87
C GLY A 35 -19.26 -11.55 2.40
N GLU A 36 -20.28 -10.75 2.71
CA GLU A 36 -20.34 -9.34 2.34
C GLU A 36 -19.31 -8.51 3.12
N SER A 37 -19.22 -8.74 4.44
CA SER A 37 -18.22 -8.09 5.28
C SER A 37 -16.79 -8.49 4.88
N ALA A 38 -16.57 -9.76 4.51
CA ALA A 38 -15.29 -10.22 3.99
C ALA A 38 -14.93 -9.54 2.66
N LEU A 39 -15.87 -9.40 1.73
CA LEU A 39 -15.65 -8.72 0.45
C LEU A 39 -15.34 -7.23 0.66
N ALA A 40 -16.04 -6.57 1.58
CA ALA A 40 -15.74 -5.19 1.96
C ALA A 40 -14.31 -5.04 2.52
N ALA A 41 -13.85 -6.00 3.32
CA ALA A 41 -12.48 -6.04 3.81
C ALA A 41 -11.45 -6.19 2.69
N LEU A 42 -11.70 -7.04 1.70
CA LEU A 42 -10.83 -7.19 0.53
C LEU A 42 -10.74 -5.89 -0.28
N LYS A 43 -11.84 -5.16 -0.44
CA LYS A 43 -11.84 -3.82 -1.06
C LYS A 43 -10.98 -2.84 -0.26
N ASP A 44 -11.10 -2.85 1.06
CA ASP A 44 -10.27 -2.02 1.94
C ASP A 44 -8.78 -2.37 1.84
N ILE A 45 -8.42 -3.67 1.79
CA ILE A 45 -7.04 -4.15 1.57
C ILE A 45 -6.51 -3.65 0.22
N HIS A 46 -7.29 -3.85 -0.86
CA HIS A 46 -6.89 -3.42 -2.19
C HIS A 46 -6.63 -1.91 -2.22
N ARG A 47 -7.54 -1.11 -1.63
CA ARG A 47 -7.38 0.35 -1.56
C ARG A 47 -6.10 0.76 -0.83
N VAL A 48 -5.80 0.16 0.32
CA VAL A 48 -4.57 0.46 1.07
C VAL A 48 -3.33 0.06 0.26
N ARG A 49 -3.32 -1.12 -0.37
CA ARG A 49 -2.20 -1.56 -1.21
C ARG A 49 -1.93 -0.61 -2.38
N SER A 50 -2.95 -0.28 -3.16
CA SER A 50 -2.79 0.65 -4.30
C SER A 50 -2.29 2.03 -3.88
N LEU A 51 -2.71 2.48 -2.70
CA LEU A 51 -2.23 3.73 -2.11
C LEU A 51 -0.75 3.66 -1.69
N LEU A 52 -0.33 2.54 -1.09
CA LEU A 52 1.08 2.29 -0.78
C LEU A 52 1.92 2.15 -2.05
N ASP A 53 1.43 1.46 -3.07
CA ASP A 53 2.13 1.29 -4.36
C ASP A 53 2.39 2.65 -5.02
N LEU A 54 1.39 3.54 -5.02
CA LEU A 54 1.54 4.91 -5.55
C LEU A 54 2.53 5.75 -4.74
N ALA A 55 2.50 5.63 -3.41
CA ALA A 55 3.44 6.32 -2.53
C ALA A 55 4.88 5.82 -2.74
N GLU A 56 5.06 4.50 -2.84
CA GLU A 56 6.33 3.84 -3.16
C GLU A 56 6.88 4.33 -4.50
N GLN A 57 6.05 4.35 -5.55
CA GLN A 57 6.43 4.86 -6.87
C GLN A 57 6.94 6.31 -6.80
N ASN A 58 6.18 7.21 -6.17
CA ASN A 58 6.59 8.61 -6.04
C ASN A 58 7.89 8.78 -5.23
N ALA A 59 8.07 7.97 -4.19
CA ALA A 59 9.29 7.98 -3.39
C ALA A 59 10.51 7.51 -4.20
N ILE A 60 10.36 6.43 -4.99
CA ILE A 60 11.41 5.92 -5.88
C ILE A 60 11.78 6.94 -6.94
N ILE A 61 10.80 7.54 -7.64
CA ILE A 61 11.05 8.59 -8.64
C ILE A 61 11.81 9.77 -8.00
N THR A 62 11.39 10.20 -6.82
CA THR A 62 12.06 11.31 -6.11
C THR A 62 13.49 10.92 -5.73
N ALA A 63 13.72 9.72 -5.19
CA ALA A 63 15.06 9.23 -4.86
C ALA A 63 15.98 9.17 -6.09
N ARG A 64 15.46 8.70 -7.24
CA ARG A 64 16.20 8.67 -8.51
C ARG A 64 16.55 10.08 -9.00
N ARG A 65 15.61 11.02 -8.92
CA ARG A 65 15.85 12.43 -9.28
C ARG A 65 16.92 13.10 -8.43
N GLU A 66 17.02 12.74 -7.15
CA GLU A 66 18.05 13.23 -6.22
C GLU A 66 19.39 12.46 -6.33
N GLY A 67 19.50 11.52 -7.28
CA GLY A 67 20.75 10.80 -7.56
C GLY A 67 21.00 9.57 -6.69
N ILE A 68 20.02 9.12 -5.89
CA ILE A 68 20.14 7.89 -5.10
C ILE A 68 20.22 6.68 -6.04
N SER A 69 21.18 5.79 -5.79
CA SER A 69 21.43 4.64 -6.66
C SER A 69 20.38 3.54 -6.51
N TRP A 70 20.16 2.75 -7.57
CA TRP A 70 19.31 1.56 -7.51
C TRP A 70 19.78 0.55 -6.46
N ALA A 71 21.10 0.48 -6.20
CA ALA A 71 21.66 -0.36 -5.15
C ALA A 71 21.14 0.07 -3.76
N GLU A 72 21.23 1.35 -3.43
CA GLU A 72 20.77 1.89 -2.14
C GLU A 72 19.26 1.72 -1.95
N ILE A 73 18.47 1.95 -3.00
CA ILE A 73 17.01 1.75 -2.96
C ILE A 73 16.70 0.25 -2.76
N SER A 74 17.39 -0.64 -3.46
CA SER A 74 17.21 -2.09 -3.33
C SER A 74 17.53 -2.60 -1.92
N THR A 75 18.61 -2.08 -1.31
CA THR A 75 18.97 -2.38 0.08
C THR A 75 17.89 -1.90 1.05
N THR A 76 17.32 -0.72 0.81
CA THR A 76 16.27 -0.14 1.65
C THR A 76 14.97 -0.96 1.58
N LEU A 77 14.57 -1.37 0.37
CA LEU A 77 13.34 -2.14 0.14
C LEU A 77 13.49 -3.65 0.38
N HIS A 78 14.72 -4.12 0.67
CA HIS A 78 15.04 -5.54 0.87
C HIS A 78 14.62 -6.43 -0.32
N ILE A 79 14.70 -5.90 -1.54
CA ILE A 79 14.42 -6.65 -2.78
C ILE A 79 15.67 -6.68 -3.67
N PRO A 80 15.84 -7.72 -4.51
CA PRO A 80 16.95 -7.79 -5.45
C PRO A 80 16.97 -6.58 -6.39
N ARG A 81 18.16 -6.05 -6.66
CA ARG A 81 18.35 -4.96 -7.62
C ARG A 81 17.74 -5.27 -8.99
N ALA A 82 17.90 -6.49 -9.50
CA ALA A 82 17.35 -6.89 -10.79
C ALA A 82 15.81 -6.84 -10.82
N GLU A 83 15.14 -7.16 -9.71
CA GLU A 83 13.69 -7.05 -9.57
C GLU A 83 13.26 -5.58 -9.54
N LEU A 84 13.99 -4.75 -8.80
CA LEU A 84 13.74 -3.31 -8.71
C LEU A 84 13.91 -2.61 -10.07
N GLU A 85 15.01 -2.90 -10.79
CA GLU A 85 15.27 -2.37 -12.13
C GLU A 85 14.20 -2.85 -13.13
N ALA A 86 13.84 -4.14 -13.13
CA ALA A 86 12.78 -4.64 -14.01
C ALA A 86 11.41 -3.97 -13.76
N ARG A 87 11.12 -3.59 -12.51
CA ARG A 87 9.84 -2.97 -12.15
C ARG A 87 9.80 -1.46 -12.43
N TRP A 88 10.93 -0.77 -12.38
CA TRP A 88 10.95 0.70 -12.33
C TRP A 88 11.94 1.39 -13.27
N ALA A 89 12.75 0.67 -14.05
CA ALA A 89 13.71 1.28 -14.98
C ALA A 89 13.03 2.16 -16.04
N ASP A 90 11.84 1.78 -16.50
CA ASP A 90 11.09 2.55 -17.51
C ASP A 90 10.68 3.94 -17.00
N LEU A 91 10.46 4.11 -15.70
CA LEU A 91 10.10 5.40 -15.10
C LEU A 91 11.28 6.37 -14.96
N ASP A 92 12.51 5.87 -15.04
CA ASP A 92 13.75 6.67 -14.97
C ASP A 92 14.14 7.24 -16.36
N THR A 93 13.45 6.81 -17.43
CA THR A 93 13.85 7.07 -18.83
C THR A 93 13.20 8.34 -19.42
N ASP A 94 12.16 8.90 -18.81
CA ASP A 94 11.51 10.15 -19.23
C ASP A 94 12.22 11.39 -18.64
N ARG A 95 13.49 11.60 -19.05
CA ARG A 95 14.28 12.81 -18.74
C ARG A 95 14.25 13.84 -19.86
#